data_AF-A0A959ASB7-F1
#
_entry.id   AF-A0A959ASB7-F1
#
_cell.length_a   1.000
_cell.length_b   1.000
_cell.length_c   1.000
_cell.angle_alpha   90.00
_cell.angle_beta   90.00
_cell.angle_gamma   90.00
#
_symmetry.space_group_name_H-M   'P 1'
#
loop_
_entity.id
_entity.type
_entity.pdbx_description
1 polymer ?
#
loop_
_entity_poly.entity_id
_entity_poly.type
_entity_poly.pdbx_seq_one_letter_code
_entity_poly.pdbx_strand_id
1 'polypeptide(L)'
;LVYTRYAALASELQSPAERAAALKALILRTSGHPAQFGAPCASEDPFEAGFTQNQFYLALVAEGRIVPRPWMAQVTDKTVQFTDGSTEEVDAIIFATGYELSLPYLGPTAHAALAPDADQADLYHHTFHPDLPGFALVGVFHQSGPYFPTLELQARWVAYTWSGRRPAPMPAEMTTHIAATRPR
;
A
#
# COMPACT_ATOMS: atom_id res chain seq x y z
N LEU A 1 -3.97 -16.91 -6.13
CA LEU A 1 -4.09 -16.05 -7.33
C LEU A 1 -3.28 -14.76 -7.19
N VAL A 2 -2.94 -14.34 -5.98
CA VAL A 2 -1.91 -13.31 -5.75
C VAL A 2 -0.63 -14.02 -5.25
N TYR A 3 0.54 -13.59 -5.70
CA TYR A 3 1.87 -14.22 -5.44
C TYR A 3 2.03 -15.65 -5.92
N THR A 4 1.37 -16.02 -7.02
CA THR A 4 1.61 -17.30 -7.69
C THR A 4 2.30 -17.07 -9.02
N ARG A 5 2.97 -18.11 -9.56
CA ARG A 5 3.55 -18.06 -10.92
C ARG A 5 2.50 -17.70 -11.97
N TYR A 6 1.26 -18.17 -11.79
CA TYR A 6 0.13 -17.77 -12.63
C TYR A 6 -0.12 -16.26 -12.58
N ALA A 7 -0.12 -15.65 -11.39
CA ALA A 7 -0.32 -14.22 -11.23
C ALA A 7 0.76 -13.40 -11.93
N ALA A 8 2.03 -13.83 -11.83
CA ALA A 8 3.15 -13.20 -12.50
C ALA A 8 2.99 -13.25 -14.03
N LEU A 9 2.68 -14.42 -14.59
CA LEU A 9 2.43 -14.57 -16.03
C LEU A 9 1.19 -13.79 -16.49
N ALA A 10 0.12 -13.80 -15.70
CA ALA A 10 -1.07 -13.00 -15.98
C ALA A 10 -0.75 -11.50 -15.98
N SER A 11 0.19 -11.05 -15.14
CA SER A 11 0.61 -9.65 -15.11
C SER A 11 1.33 -9.20 -16.40
N GLU A 12 1.98 -10.14 -17.09
CA GLU A 12 2.68 -9.91 -18.37
C GLU A 12 1.74 -10.03 -19.57
N LEU A 13 0.72 -10.90 -19.49
CA LEU A 13 -0.11 -11.29 -20.63
C LEU A 13 -1.49 -10.62 -20.68
N GLN A 14 -1.97 -10.10 -19.56
CA GLN A 14 -3.32 -9.52 -19.43
C GLN A 14 -3.26 -8.02 -19.15
N SER A 15 -4.26 -7.30 -19.65
CA SER A 15 -4.45 -5.90 -19.32
C SER A 15 -4.81 -5.72 -17.83
N PRO A 16 -4.55 -4.53 -17.23
CA PRO A 16 -4.95 -4.24 -15.86
C PRO A 16 -6.45 -4.50 -15.59
N ALA A 17 -7.32 -4.13 -16.53
CA ALA A 17 -8.77 -4.32 -16.41
C ALA A 17 -9.19 -5.79 -16.37
N GLU A 18 -8.58 -6.65 -17.20
CA GLU A 18 -8.85 -8.09 -17.19
C GLU A 18 -8.45 -8.72 -15.85
N ARG A 19 -7.30 -8.31 -15.29
CA ARG A 19 -6.84 -8.77 -13.98
C ARG A 19 -7.79 -8.32 -12.86
N ALA A 20 -8.24 -7.07 -12.91
CA ALA A 20 -9.20 -6.51 -11.95
C ALA A 20 -10.53 -7.27 -11.98
N ALA A 21 -11.07 -7.52 -13.18
CA ALA A 21 -12.31 -8.28 -13.36
C ALA A 21 -12.17 -9.74 -12.88
N ALA A 22 -11.07 -10.41 -13.21
CA ALA A 22 -10.81 -11.78 -12.77
C ALA A 22 -10.69 -11.89 -11.24
N LEU A 23 -10.03 -10.92 -10.61
CA LEU A 23 -9.89 -10.84 -9.16
C LEU A 23 -11.25 -10.58 -8.49
N LYS A 24 -12.03 -9.63 -9.00
CA LYS A 24 -13.39 -9.36 -8.51
C LYS A 24 -14.26 -10.61 -8.58
N ALA A 25 -14.27 -11.31 -9.72
CA ALA A 25 -15.04 -12.52 -9.91
C ALA A 25 -14.63 -13.64 -8.93
N LEU A 26 -13.33 -13.75 -8.61
CA LEU A 26 -12.84 -14.66 -7.56
C LEU A 26 -13.38 -14.26 -6.18
N ILE A 27 -13.27 -12.98 -5.81
CA ILE A 27 -13.71 -12.46 -4.51
C ILE A 27 -15.20 -12.74 -4.33
N LEU A 28 -16.03 -12.34 -5.30
CA LEU A 28 -17.48 -12.55 -5.23
C LEU A 28 -17.85 -14.03 -5.15
N ARG A 29 -17.14 -14.90 -5.88
CA ARG A 29 -17.37 -16.36 -5.83
C ARG A 29 -17.00 -16.98 -4.48
N THR A 30 -15.97 -16.48 -3.82
CA THR A 30 -15.39 -17.11 -2.61
C THR A 30 -15.89 -16.49 -1.31
N SER A 31 -16.14 -15.18 -1.32
CA SER A 31 -16.41 -14.38 -0.12
C SER A 31 -17.75 -13.63 -0.19
N GLY A 32 -18.39 -13.58 -1.36
CA GLY A 32 -19.63 -12.83 -1.55
C GLY A 32 -19.40 -11.31 -1.66
N HIS A 33 -20.49 -10.57 -1.54
CA HIS A 33 -20.50 -9.11 -1.62
C HIS A 33 -20.65 -8.50 -0.21
N PRO A 34 -19.83 -7.50 0.21
CA PRO A 34 -19.90 -6.94 1.57
C PRO A 34 -21.30 -6.46 1.99
N ALA A 35 -22.06 -5.87 1.06
CA ALA A 35 -23.45 -5.46 1.28
C ALA A 35 -24.40 -6.57 1.76
N GLN A 36 -24.09 -7.84 1.50
CA GLN A 36 -24.86 -8.99 2.01
C GLN A 36 -24.79 -9.09 3.55
N PHE A 37 -23.77 -8.47 4.15
CA PHE A 37 -23.55 -8.42 5.60
C PHE A 37 -23.94 -7.07 6.20
N GLY A 38 -24.42 -6.11 5.41
CA GLY A 38 -24.68 -4.73 5.86
C GLY A 38 -23.48 -3.78 5.77
N ALA A 39 -22.34 -4.23 5.23
CA ALA A 39 -21.18 -3.37 5.00
C ALA A 39 -21.32 -2.57 3.69
N PRO A 40 -20.68 -1.39 3.56
CA PRO A 40 -20.68 -0.61 2.33
C PRO A 40 -20.18 -1.40 1.12
N CYS A 41 -20.72 -1.09 -0.07
CA CYS A 41 -20.18 -1.61 -1.32
C CYS A 41 -18.74 -1.10 -1.53
N ALA A 42 -17.83 -1.99 -1.89
CA ALA A 42 -16.48 -1.62 -2.30
C ALA A 42 -16.49 -1.01 -3.72
N SER A 43 -15.38 -0.36 -4.10
CA SER A 43 -15.16 0.09 -5.48
C SER A 43 -15.33 -1.06 -6.47
N GLU A 44 -15.80 -0.74 -7.68
CA GLU A 44 -15.93 -1.72 -8.76
C GLU A 44 -14.57 -2.32 -9.16
N ASP A 45 -13.50 -1.54 -9.02
CA ASP A 45 -12.12 -1.99 -9.19
C ASP A 45 -11.55 -2.46 -7.83
N PRO A 46 -11.22 -3.76 -7.66
CA PRO A 46 -10.65 -4.27 -6.42
C PRO A 46 -9.26 -3.71 -6.09
N PHE A 47 -8.52 -3.16 -7.06
CA PHE A 47 -7.22 -2.52 -6.78
C PHE A 47 -7.40 -1.12 -6.18
N GLU A 48 -8.44 -0.38 -6.60
CA GLU A 48 -8.85 0.89 -5.99
C GLU A 48 -9.51 0.67 -4.63
N ALA A 49 -10.29 -0.40 -4.47
CA ALA A 49 -10.93 -0.73 -3.19
C ALA A 49 -9.92 -1.06 -2.07
N GLY A 50 -8.73 -1.55 -2.46
CA GLY A 50 -7.73 -2.07 -1.53
C GLY A 50 -8.12 -3.40 -0.88
N PHE A 51 -7.24 -3.92 -0.03
CA PHE A 51 -7.44 -5.19 0.69
C PHE A 51 -7.31 -5.00 2.19
N THR A 52 -8.36 -5.37 2.92
CA THR A 52 -8.31 -5.52 4.38
C THR A 52 -8.43 -6.99 4.73
N GLN A 53 -7.46 -7.52 5.48
CA GLN A 53 -7.50 -8.91 5.95
C GLN A 53 -8.07 -8.96 7.37
N ASN A 54 -9.35 -9.29 7.48
CA ASN A 54 -9.99 -9.50 8.76
C ASN A 54 -11.04 -10.63 8.65
N GLN A 55 -10.86 -11.67 9.44
CA GLN A 55 -11.74 -12.85 9.41
C GLN A 55 -13.13 -12.59 10.01
N PHE A 56 -13.26 -11.58 10.87
CA PHE A 56 -14.47 -11.35 11.67
C PHE A 56 -15.23 -10.08 11.29
N TYR A 57 -14.63 -9.16 10.54
CA TYR A 57 -15.24 -7.86 10.23
C TYR A 57 -16.66 -8.00 9.68
N LEU A 58 -16.85 -8.76 8.60
CA LEU A 58 -18.18 -8.90 7.97
C LEU A 58 -19.19 -9.60 8.88
N ALA A 59 -18.77 -10.60 9.67
CA ALA A 59 -19.64 -11.27 10.63
C ALA A 59 -20.10 -10.31 11.73
N LEU A 60 -19.18 -9.48 12.27
CA LEU A 60 -19.49 -8.49 13.29
C LEU A 60 -20.40 -7.36 12.76
N VAL A 61 -20.30 -7.02 11.47
CA VAL A 61 -21.24 -6.09 10.82
C VAL A 61 -22.63 -6.73 10.72
N ALA A 62 -22.72 -7.99 10.30
CA ALA A 62 -24.00 -8.70 10.21
C ALA A 62 -24.68 -8.89 11.58
N GLU A 63 -23.90 -9.02 12.65
CA GLU A 63 -24.37 -9.08 14.05
C GLU A 63 -24.75 -7.70 14.62
N GLY A 64 -24.49 -6.60 13.90
CA GLY A 64 -24.73 -5.23 14.38
C GLY A 64 -23.73 -4.76 15.45
N ARG A 65 -22.63 -5.49 15.66
CA ARG A 65 -21.56 -5.14 16.61
C ARG A 65 -20.59 -4.11 16.04
N ILE A 66 -20.50 -4.02 14.72
CA ILE A 66 -19.81 -2.96 13.99
C ILE A 66 -20.83 -2.31 13.06
N VAL A 67 -20.97 -0.99 13.14
CA VAL A 67 -21.85 -0.23 12.25
C VAL A 67 -21.00 0.71 11.42
N PRO A 68 -20.80 0.43 10.11
CA PRO A 68 -20.08 1.33 9.23
C PRO A 68 -20.80 2.67 9.08
N ARG A 69 -20.04 3.76 9.19
CA ARG A 69 -20.52 5.13 9.00
C ARG A 69 -19.67 5.82 7.92
N PRO A 70 -20.24 6.79 7.17
CA PRO A 70 -19.43 7.61 6.29
C PRO A 70 -18.50 8.52 7.11
N TRP A 71 -17.64 9.28 6.43
CA TRP A 71 -16.65 10.10 7.11
C TRP A 71 -17.28 11.12 8.07
N MET A 72 -16.56 11.49 9.12
CA MET A 72 -17.00 12.49 10.08
C MET A 72 -16.95 13.88 9.44
N ALA A 73 -18.05 14.62 9.51
CA ALA A 73 -18.14 16.02 9.06
C ALA A 73 -17.75 16.99 10.19
N GLN A 74 -18.22 16.73 11.42
CA GLN A 74 -17.95 17.56 12.59
C GLN A 74 -18.03 16.75 13.87
N VAL A 75 -17.24 17.11 14.88
CA VAL A 75 -17.36 16.59 16.24
C VAL A 75 -17.66 17.76 17.18
N THR A 76 -18.75 17.67 17.93
CA THR A 76 -19.16 18.68 18.92
C THR A 76 -19.40 17.98 20.25
N ASP A 77 -18.62 18.33 21.27
CA ASP A 77 -18.61 17.66 22.57
C ASP A 77 -18.43 16.13 22.45
N LYS A 78 -19.51 15.36 22.64
CA LYS A 78 -19.54 13.88 22.50
C LYS A 78 -20.25 13.41 21.24
N THR A 79 -20.80 14.32 20.45
CA THR A 79 -21.60 14.00 19.28
C THR A 79 -20.75 14.12 18.02
N VAL A 80 -20.68 13.05 17.26
CA VAL A 80 -20.11 13.01 15.91
C VAL A 80 -21.25 13.21 14.92
N GLN A 81 -21.10 14.18 14.02
CA GLN A 81 -21.92 14.33 12.82
C GLN A 81 -21.18 13.74 11.63
N PHE A 82 -21.83 12.84 10.88
CA PHE A 82 -21.27 12.23 9.68
C PHE A 82 -21.67 12.99 8.42
N THR A 83 -20.99 12.74 7.30
CA THR A 83 -21.22 13.45 6.03
C THR A 83 -22.58 13.20 5.38
N ASP A 84 -23.30 12.15 5.79
CA ASP A 84 -24.70 11.92 5.40
C ASP A 84 -25.71 12.69 6.27
N GLY A 85 -25.24 13.46 7.25
CA GLY A 85 -26.05 14.23 8.19
C GLY A 85 -26.50 13.45 9.43
N SER A 86 -26.24 12.14 9.51
CA SER A 86 -26.51 11.35 10.71
C SER A 86 -25.61 11.76 11.88
N THR A 87 -26.05 11.48 13.10
CA THR A 87 -25.29 11.82 14.32
C THR A 87 -25.26 10.65 15.29
N GLU A 88 -24.17 10.54 16.05
CA GLU A 88 -23.99 9.50 17.06
C GLU A 88 -23.17 10.04 18.24
N GLU A 89 -23.54 9.67 19.47
CA GLU A 89 -22.72 9.95 20.64
C GLU A 89 -21.67 8.86 20.82
N VAL A 90 -20.42 9.26 21.07
CA VAL A 90 -19.30 8.34 21.24
C VAL A 90 -18.48 8.69 22.48
N ASP A 91 -17.92 7.67 23.12
CA ASP A 91 -17.02 7.85 24.27
C ASP A 91 -15.56 8.10 23.84
N ALA A 92 -15.18 7.59 22.66
CA ALA A 92 -13.81 7.69 22.15
C ALA A 92 -13.78 7.69 20.61
N ILE A 93 -12.79 8.37 20.05
CA ILE A 93 -12.46 8.35 18.62
C ILE A 93 -11.03 7.82 18.49
N ILE A 94 -10.85 6.82 17.63
CA ILE A 94 -9.55 6.23 17.32
C ILE A 94 -9.22 6.53 15.87
N PHE A 95 -8.19 7.33 15.63
CA PHE A 95 -7.69 7.61 14.27
C PHE A 95 -6.78 6.47 13.82
N ALA A 96 -7.33 5.56 13.02
CA ALA A 96 -6.59 4.51 12.32
C ALA A 96 -6.27 4.92 10.86
N THR A 97 -5.79 6.14 10.65
CA THR A 97 -5.63 6.79 9.32
C THR A 97 -4.26 6.55 8.67
N GLY A 98 -3.48 5.59 9.16
CA GLY A 98 -2.17 5.25 8.60
C GLY A 98 -1.01 6.03 9.22
N TYR A 99 0.13 6.04 8.51
CA TYR A 99 1.40 6.64 8.93
C TYR A 99 2.05 7.35 7.75
N GLU A 100 2.90 8.33 8.05
CA GLU A 100 3.74 9.01 7.07
C GLU A 100 5.22 8.60 7.23
N LEU A 101 5.95 8.55 6.12
CA LEU A 101 7.38 8.28 6.09
C LEU A 101 8.15 9.50 6.62
N SER A 102 8.85 9.33 7.74
CA SER A 102 9.70 10.37 8.33
C SER A 102 11.15 9.88 8.46
N LEU A 103 12.08 10.59 7.83
CA LEU A 103 13.52 10.28 7.81
C LEU A 103 14.36 11.46 8.35
N PRO A 104 14.13 11.94 9.60
CA PRO A 104 14.69 13.20 10.11
C PRO A 104 16.20 13.16 10.34
N TYR A 105 16.80 11.98 10.29
CA TYR A 105 18.23 11.76 10.45
C TYR A 105 19.01 11.94 9.14
N LEU A 106 18.33 12.10 8.00
CA LEU A 106 19.00 12.34 6.72
C LEU A 106 19.41 13.80 6.57
N GLY A 107 20.63 14.02 6.09
CA GLY A 107 21.11 15.36 5.75
C GLY A 107 20.33 15.97 4.58
N PRO A 108 20.36 17.31 4.42
CA PRO A 108 19.57 18.00 3.40
C PRO A 108 19.74 17.47 1.98
N THR A 109 20.95 17.08 1.60
CA THR A 109 21.24 16.49 0.28
C THR A 109 20.52 15.15 0.06
N ALA A 110 20.58 14.24 1.04
CA ALA A 110 19.92 12.95 0.95
C ALA A 110 18.40 13.10 1.00
N HIS A 111 17.89 13.99 1.85
CA HIS A 111 16.47 14.29 1.92
C HIS A 111 15.94 14.90 0.62
N ALA A 112 16.69 15.82 -0.01
CA ALA A 112 16.29 16.41 -1.29
C ALA A 112 16.33 15.41 -2.44
N ALA A 113 17.34 14.53 -2.48
CA ALA A 113 17.48 13.49 -3.49
C ALA A 113 16.35 12.45 -3.43
N LEU A 114 16.02 11.98 -2.22
CA LEU A 114 14.94 11.00 -2.02
C LEU A 114 13.54 11.60 -2.21
N ALA A 115 13.41 12.92 -2.10
CA ALA A 115 12.14 13.65 -2.17
C ALA A 115 10.98 12.89 -1.49
N PRO A 116 11.12 12.53 -0.20
CA PRO A 116 10.16 11.66 0.47
C PRO A 116 8.77 12.31 0.46
N ASP A 117 7.77 11.53 0.06
CA ASP A 117 6.35 11.84 0.20
C ASP A 117 5.76 11.01 1.35
N ALA A 118 4.45 11.13 1.60
CA ALA A 118 3.74 10.46 2.68
C ALA A 118 4.11 8.98 2.83
N ASP A 119 4.37 8.27 1.73
CA ASP A 119 4.62 6.82 1.79
C ASP A 119 5.74 6.32 0.85
N GLN A 120 6.39 7.21 0.12
CA GLN A 120 7.37 6.87 -0.92
C GLN A 120 8.63 7.73 -0.89
N ALA A 121 9.67 7.24 -1.56
CA ALA A 121 10.91 7.95 -1.83
C ALA A 121 11.40 7.60 -3.23
N ASP A 122 12.00 8.57 -3.92
CA ASP A 122 12.63 8.39 -5.22
C ASP A 122 13.80 7.40 -5.08
N LEU A 123 13.59 6.16 -5.54
CA LEU A 123 14.51 5.05 -5.36
C LEU A 123 14.42 4.07 -6.54
N TYR A 124 15.57 3.65 -7.06
CA TYR A 124 15.66 2.53 -7.98
C TYR A 124 15.32 1.24 -7.24
N HIS A 125 14.23 0.58 -7.68
CA HIS A 125 13.68 -0.62 -7.04
C HIS A 125 13.57 -0.48 -5.51
N HIS A 126 13.12 0.68 -5.02
CA HIS A 126 12.93 0.96 -3.60
C HIS A 126 14.19 0.74 -2.73
N THR A 127 15.39 0.81 -3.32
CA THR A 127 16.66 0.45 -2.65
C THR A 127 17.76 1.48 -2.83
N PHE A 128 18.15 1.79 -4.07
CA PHE A 128 19.31 2.66 -4.37
C PHE A 128 18.90 4.00 -4.97
N HIS A 129 19.78 5.00 -4.88
CA HIS A 129 19.60 6.29 -5.55
C HIS A 129 20.87 6.67 -6.34
N PRO A 130 20.76 7.18 -7.59
CA PRO A 130 21.94 7.52 -8.40
C PRO A 130 22.83 8.59 -7.79
N ASP A 131 22.24 9.55 -7.07
CA ASP A 131 22.97 10.66 -6.45
C ASP A 131 23.45 10.36 -5.02
N LEU A 132 23.16 9.17 -4.49
CA LEU A 132 23.56 8.75 -3.13
C LEU A 132 24.41 7.46 -3.17
N PRO A 133 25.64 7.51 -3.72
CA PRO A 133 26.51 6.35 -3.77
C PRO A 133 26.87 5.86 -2.34
N GLY A 134 26.79 4.55 -2.12
CA GLY A 134 27.04 3.96 -0.80
C GLY A 134 25.86 4.09 0.17
N PHE A 135 24.72 4.64 -0.26
CA PHE A 135 23.48 4.69 0.49
C PHE A 135 22.47 3.69 -0.07
N ALA A 136 21.70 3.07 0.81
CA ALA A 136 20.57 2.23 0.44
C ALA A 136 19.48 2.30 1.51
N LEU A 137 18.22 2.23 1.07
CA LEU A 137 17.08 2.00 1.95
C LEU A 137 16.61 0.55 1.81
N VAL A 138 16.12 0.00 2.91
CA VAL A 138 15.57 -1.35 2.97
C VAL A 138 14.22 -1.26 3.67
N GLY A 139 13.17 -1.79 3.02
CA GLY A 139 11.80 -1.79 3.57
C GLY A 139 10.93 -0.58 3.24
N VAL A 140 11.43 0.38 2.46
CA VAL A 140 10.66 1.57 2.06
C VAL A 140 9.92 1.30 0.75
N PHE A 141 8.83 0.55 0.83
CA PHE A 141 7.96 0.24 -0.31
C PHE A 141 6.57 -0.19 0.15
N HIS A 142 5.59 -0.07 -0.76
CA HIS A 142 4.29 -0.71 -0.61
C HIS A 142 4.34 -2.07 -1.25
N GLN A 143 4.02 -3.10 -0.48
CA GLN A 143 3.79 -4.41 -1.04
C GLN A 143 2.57 -5.04 -0.45
N SER A 144 1.87 -5.75 -1.30
CA SER A 144 0.95 -6.77 -0.85
C SER A 144 1.75 -8.09 -0.77
N GLY A 145 1.52 -8.92 0.25
CA GLY A 145 2.20 -10.21 0.43
C GLY A 145 3.22 -10.26 1.56
N PRO A 146 4.01 -11.35 1.67
CA PRO A 146 4.94 -11.55 2.78
C PRO A 146 6.04 -10.48 2.82
N TYR A 147 6.20 -9.84 3.98
CA TYR A 147 7.11 -8.70 4.07
C TYR A 147 8.61 -9.07 4.09
N PHE A 148 8.95 -10.08 4.89
CA PHE A 148 10.34 -10.47 5.16
C PHE A 148 11.14 -11.02 3.96
N PRO A 149 10.58 -11.82 3.04
CA PRO A 149 11.33 -12.30 1.89
C PRO A 149 11.86 -11.15 1.02
N THR A 150 11.06 -10.10 0.83
CA THR A 150 11.47 -8.91 0.05
C THR A 150 12.59 -8.15 0.76
N LEU A 151 12.50 -7.98 2.08
CA LEU A 151 13.58 -7.39 2.88
C LEU A 151 14.90 -8.18 2.77
N GLU A 152 14.83 -9.52 2.86
CA GLU A 152 16.00 -10.38 2.73
C GLU A 152 16.65 -10.20 1.35
N LEU A 153 15.85 -10.17 0.29
CA LEU A 153 16.34 -9.98 -1.07
C LEU A 153 16.99 -8.60 -1.25
N GLN A 154 16.39 -7.53 -0.72
CA GLN A 154 17.01 -6.19 -0.71
C GLN A 154 18.33 -6.20 0.05
N ALA A 155 18.37 -6.75 1.27
CA ALA A 155 19.58 -6.80 2.08
C ALA A 155 20.71 -7.59 1.41
N ARG A 156 20.39 -8.74 0.79
CA ARG A 156 21.36 -9.53 0.02
C ARG A 156 21.87 -8.77 -1.20
N TRP A 157 20.99 -8.05 -1.89
CA TRP A 157 21.38 -7.25 -3.04
C TRP A 157 22.32 -6.11 -2.65
N VAL A 158 22.03 -5.40 -1.55
CA VAL A 158 22.90 -4.38 -0.96
C VAL A 158 24.26 -4.98 -0.61
N ALA A 159 24.30 -6.09 0.13
CA ALA A 159 25.55 -6.75 0.52
C ALA A 159 26.38 -7.21 -0.69
N TYR A 160 25.76 -7.78 -1.71
CA TYR A 160 26.47 -8.22 -2.92
C TYR A 160 27.00 -7.05 -3.76
N THR A 161 26.25 -5.96 -3.83
CA THR A 161 26.68 -4.74 -4.54
C THR A 161 27.86 -4.09 -3.82
N TRP A 162 27.77 -3.88 -2.50
CA TRP A 162 28.82 -3.19 -1.73
C TRP A 162 30.08 -4.03 -1.53
N SER A 163 29.97 -5.37 -1.54
CA SER A 163 31.14 -6.26 -1.54
C SER A 163 31.80 -6.40 -2.91
N GLY A 164 31.21 -5.83 -3.98
CA GLY A 164 31.69 -5.99 -5.36
C GLY A 164 31.40 -7.36 -5.97
N ARG A 165 30.65 -8.23 -5.28
CA ARG A 165 30.25 -9.55 -5.79
C ARG A 165 29.28 -9.44 -6.97
N ARG A 166 28.51 -8.34 -7.02
CA ARG A 166 27.70 -7.92 -8.16
C ARG A 166 28.01 -6.46 -8.50
N PRO A 167 27.97 -6.06 -9.78
CA PRO A 167 28.11 -4.66 -10.14
C PRO A 167 26.94 -3.84 -9.58
N ALA A 168 27.22 -2.60 -9.19
CA ALA A 168 26.17 -1.64 -8.86
C ALA A 168 25.34 -1.30 -10.11
N PRO A 169 24.06 -0.95 -9.95
CA PRO A 169 23.24 -0.45 -11.06
C PRO A 169 23.87 0.78 -11.69
N MET A 170 23.69 0.96 -13.00
CA MET A 170 24.19 2.16 -13.68
C MET A 170 23.35 3.38 -13.29
N PRO A 171 23.95 4.56 -13.03
CA PRO A 171 23.20 5.77 -12.69
C PRO A 171 22.09 6.11 -13.70
N ALA A 172 22.38 5.98 -15.01
CA ALA A 172 21.40 6.24 -16.06
C ALA A 172 20.16 5.32 -15.97
N GLU A 173 20.37 4.04 -15.66
CA GLU A 173 19.28 3.07 -15.48
C GLU A 173 18.42 3.44 -14.27
N MET A 174 19.07 3.79 -13.16
CA MET A 174 18.38 4.21 -11.94
C MET A 174 17.52 5.45 -12.19
N THR A 175 18.07 6.47 -12.84
CA THR A 175 17.34 7.70 -13.20
C THR A 175 16.14 7.41 -14.10
N THR A 176 16.30 6.59 -15.15
CA THR A 176 15.20 6.22 -16.04
C THR A 176 14.08 5.49 -15.30
N HIS A 177 14.42 4.55 -14.42
CA HIS A 177 13.44 3.82 -13.63
C HIS A 177 12.66 4.72 -12.67
N ILE A 178 13.36 5.58 -11.92
CA ILE A 178 12.72 6.53 -10.98
C ILE A 178 11.75 7.43 -11.75
N ALA A 179 12.16 7.97 -12.89
CA ALA A 179 11.31 8.81 -13.72
C ALA A 179 10.06 8.06 -14.27
N ALA A 180 10.16 6.76 -14.52
CA ALA A 180 9.06 5.94 -15.01
C ALA A 180 8.09 5.47 -13.91
N THR A 181 8.55 5.43 -12.66
CA THR A 181 7.78 4.88 -11.52
C THR A 181 7.20 5.96 -10.61
N ARG A 182 7.63 7.22 -10.76
CA ARG A 182 7.03 8.36 -10.06
C ARG A 182 5.52 8.42 -10.39
N PRO A 183 4.62 8.36 -9.38
CA PRO A 183 3.21 8.60 -9.61
C PRO A 183 3.04 9.98 -10.26
N ARG A 184 2.18 10.06 -11.28
CA ARG A 184 1.80 11.35 -11.90
C ARG A 184 0.78 12.08 -11.04
#